data_AF-A0A523DZJ1-F1
#
_entry.id   AF-A0A523DZJ1-F1
#
_cell.length_a   1.000
_cell.length_b   1.000
_cell.length_c   1.000
_cell.angle_alpha   90.00
_cell.angle_beta   90.00
_cell.angle_gamma   90.00
#
_symmetry.space_group_name_H-M   'P 1'
#
loop_
_entity.id
_entity.type
_entity.pdbx_description
1 polymer ?
#
loop_
_entity_poly.entity_id
_entity_poly.type
_entity_poly.pdbx_seq_one_letter_code
_entity_poly.pdbx_strand_id
1 'polypeptide(L)'
;MDGIVMNAIYKKVDKKHDSWRNEVAAYQLDKLLGLGMVPPTVKRSIRGRKGCLQLWVTGTVMNEYEESFPDMDAWHQQVSVMWLFDDLIANIDRHLNNAMVSPGKRLMLIDNSKTFRIQKTLLNDLNGVGTGTHARFWGVEYDADRERYDTHYPPELIERLRTISKDDIKKALKKFVWGRNRGLVSDRLELILARIDSMGQAAYRRETAPPLGPPRSAH
;
A
#
# COMPACT_ATOMS: atom_id res chain seq x y z
N MET A 1 -18.78 -13.08 27.44
CA MET A 1 -17.44 -12.79 26.88
C MET A 1 -17.57 -11.42 26.22
N ASP A 2 -16.93 -10.41 26.77
CA ASP A 2 -16.83 -9.10 26.14
C ASP A 2 -15.81 -9.20 25.02
N GLY A 3 -16.30 -9.47 23.81
CA GLY A 3 -15.47 -9.68 22.64
C GLY A 3 -16.16 -9.15 21.39
N ILE A 4 -15.38 -8.57 20.49
CA ILE A 4 -15.86 -8.16 19.18
C ILE A 4 -15.82 -9.38 18.25
N VAL A 5 -16.97 -9.74 17.69
CA VAL A 5 -17.09 -10.80 16.69
C VAL A 5 -17.04 -10.18 15.30
N MET A 6 -16.15 -10.67 14.44
CA MET A 6 -16.03 -10.23 13.06
C MET A 6 -15.85 -11.41 12.12
N ASN A 7 -16.30 -11.24 10.87
CA ASN A 7 -16.08 -12.19 9.81
C ASN A 7 -14.62 -12.19 9.34
N ALA A 8 -14.16 -13.33 8.81
CA ALA A 8 -12.84 -13.46 8.21
C ALA A 8 -12.91 -14.36 6.98
N ILE A 9 -12.09 -14.06 5.97
CA ILE A 9 -11.93 -14.90 4.79
C ILE A 9 -10.78 -15.89 4.99
N TYR A 10 -11.02 -17.16 4.65
CA TYR A 10 -9.97 -18.18 4.65
C TYR A 10 -9.38 -18.36 3.24
N LYS A 11 -8.10 -18.03 3.09
CA LYS A 11 -7.36 -18.15 1.82
C LYS A 11 -6.34 -19.29 1.92
N LYS A 12 -6.33 -20.18 0.93
CA LYS A 12 -5.50 -21.40 0.91
C LYS A 12 -4.62 -21.54 -0.34
N VAL A 13 -4.69 -20.59 -1.28
CA VAL A 13 -3.92 -20.65 -2.53
C VAL A 13 -2.43 -20.66 -2.21
N ASP A 14 -1.70 -21.61 -2.79
CA ASP A 14 -0.27 -21.79 -2.51
C ASP A 14 0.49 -22.21 -3.78
N LYS A 15 0.59 -21.28 -4.72
CA LYS A 15 1.30 -21.42 -5.99
C LYS A 15 2.61 -20.61 -5.94
N LYS A 16 3.53 -20.90 -6.88
CA LYS A 16 4.86 -20.26 -6.97
C LYS A 16 4.84 -18.72 -6.94
N HIS A 17 3.78 -18.11 -7.45
CA HIS A 17 3.66 -16.65 -7.61
C HIS A 17 2.35 -16.07 -7.05
N ASP A 18 1.62 -16.86 -6.27
CA ASP A 18 0.32 -16.52 -5.68
C ASP A 18 0.16 -17.40 -4.44
N SER A 19 0.44 -16.85 -3.25
CA SER A 19 0.48 -17.65 -2.02
C SER A 19 -0.14 -16.94 -0.83
N TRP A 20 -0.91 -17.68 -0.04
CA TRP A 20 -1.43 -17.24 1.27
C TRP A 20 -0.30 -16.80 2.22
N ARG A 21 0.93 -17.28 2.04
CA ARG A 21 2.07 -16.82 2.84
C ARG A 21 2.40 -15.36 2.58
N ASN A 22 2.26 -14.92 1.33
CA ASN A 22 2.49 -13.55 0.93
C ASN A 22 1.47 -12.60 1.57
N GLU A 23 0.22 -13.03 1.71
CA GLU A 23 -0.82 -12.27 2.44
C GLU A 23 -0.41 -12.04 3.90
N VAL A 24 0.07 -13.09 4.58
CA VAL A 24 0.54 -12.97 5.97
C VAL A 24 1.80 -12.10 6.04
N ALA A 25 2.71 -12.25 5.08
CA ALA A 25 3.96 -11.49 5.00
C ALA A 25 3.70 -9.98 4.80
N ALA A 26 2.78 -9.62 3.91
CA ALA A 26 2.34 -8.25 3.71
C ALA A 26 1.80 -7.66 5.02
N TYR A 27 0.94 -8.39 5.74
CA TYR A 27 0.47 -7.94 7.05
C TYR A 27 1.57 -7.80 8.12
N GLN A 28 2.58 -8.69 8.13
CA GLN A 28 3.70 -8.52 9.07
C GLN A 28 4.53 -7.27 8.75
N LEU A 29 4.70 -6.94 7.47
CA LEU A 29 5.43 -5.75 7.06
C LEU A 29 4.64 -4.47 7.30
N ASP A 30 3.33 -4.48 7.00
CA ASP A 30 2.40 -3.40 7.34
C ASP A 30 2.48 -3.02 8.83
N LYS A 31 2.41 -4.02 9.72
CA LYS A 31 2.55 -3.80 11.17
C LYS A 31 3.91 -3.26 11.57
N LEU A 32 4.97 -3.74 10.93
CA LEU A 32 6.33 -3.29 11.21
C LEU A 32 6.52 -1.82 10.83
N LEU A 33 5.82 -1.38 9.77
CA LEU A 33 5.83 0.00 9.30
C LEU A 33 4.76 0.90 9.98
N GLY A 34 3.77 0.30 10.64
CA GLY A 34 2.70 1.03 11.31
C GLY A 34 1.63 1.63 10.37
N LEU A 35 1.46 1.07 9.17
CA LEU A 35 0.53 1.63 8.18
C LEU A 35 -0.94 1.40 8.56
N GLY A 36 -1.26 0.19 9.03
CA GLY A 36 -2.64 -0.22 9.31
C GLY A 36 -3.51 -0.24 8.06
N MET A 37 -2.91 -0.56 6.91
CA MET A 37 -3.58 -0.64 5.61
C MET A 37 -3.86 -2.09 5.21
N VAL A 38 -3.05 -3.05 5.62
CA VAL A 38 -3.33 -4.48 5.38
C VAL A 38 -4.22 -5.03 6.50
N PRO A 39 -5.40 -5.62 6.18
CA PRO A 39 -6.26 -6.18 7.22
C PRO A 39 -5.55 -7.29 8.01
N PRO A 40 -5.87 -7.46 9.31
CA PRO A 40 -5.28 -8.50 10.13
C PRO A 40 -5.30 -9.87 9.46
N THR A 41 -4.11 -10.40 9.20
CA THR A 41 -3.94 -11.64 8.45
C THR A 41 -3.05 -12.62 9.21
N VAL A 42 -3.59 -13.76 9.60
CA VAL A 42 -2.90 -14.77 10.41
C VAL A 42 -2.86 -16.12 9.72
N LYS A 43 -1.74 -16.84 9.86
CA LYS A 43 -1.65 -18.24 9.43
C LYS A 43 -2.67 -19.08 10.22
N ARG A 44 -3.45 -19.90 9.53
CA ARG A 44 -4.39 -20.84 10.14
C ARG A 44 -4.41 -22.15 9.37
N SER A 45 -4.64 -23.25 10.08
CA SER A 45 -5.01 -24.53 9.47
C SER A 45 -6.48 -24.82 9.75
N ILE A 46 -7.25 -25.12 8.71
CA ILE A 46 -8.66 -25.50 8.82
C ILE A 46 -8.83 -26.85 8.14
N ARG A 47 -9.34 -27.85 8.87
CA ARG A 47 -9.53 -29.23 8.39
C ARG A 47 -8.27 -29.80 7.72
N GLY A 48 -7.12 -29.64 8.39
CA GLY A 48 -5.81 -30.14 7.91
C GLY A 48 -5.17 -29.34 6.76
N ARG A 49 -5.87 -28.37 6.16
CA ARG A 49 -5.32 -27.54 5.07
C ARG A 49 -4.69 -26.29 5.66
N LYS A 50 -3.49 -25.93 5.20
CA LYS A 50 -2.79 -24.69 5.58
C LYS A 50 -3.29 -23.52 4.74
N GLY A 51 -3.37 -22.35 5.36
CA GLY A 51 -3.77 -21.10 4.71
C GLY A 51 -3.60 -19.91 5.65
N CYS A 52 -4.31 -18.83 5.37
CA CYS A 52 -4.48 -17.69 6.26
C CYS A 52 -5.95 -17.32 6.46
N LEU A 53 -6.23 -16.73 7.62
CA LEU A 53 -7.45 -15.98 7.89
C LEU A 53 -7.12 -14.50 7.79
N GLN A 54 -7.86 -13.78 6.95
CA GLN A 54 -7.78 -12.33 6.84
C GLN A 54 -9.10 -11.73 7.31
N LEU A 55 -9.03 -10.70 8.14
CA LEU A 55 -10.22 -9.98 8.62
C LEU A 55 -11.05 -9.50 7.44
N TRP A 56 -12.36 -9.70 7.49
CA TRP A 56 -13.27 -9.21 6.47
C TRP A 56 -13.38 -7.69 6.56
N VAL A 57 -13.00 -7.00 5.48
CA VAL A 57 -13.14 -5.55 5.39
C VAL A 57 -14.55 -5.21 4.92
N THR A 58 -15.27 -4.44 5.70
CA THR A 58 -16.52 -3.80 5.28
C THR A 58 -16.20 -2.50 4.54
N GLY A 59 -17.08 -2.05 3.64
CA GLY A 59 -16.91 -0.84 2.85
C GLY A 59 -17.19 -1.11 1.37
N THR A 60 -16.59 -0.31 0.50
CA THR A 60 -16.69 -0.47 -0.95
C THR A 60 -15.30 -0.60 -1.59
N VAL A 61 -15.21 -1.19 -2.77
CA VAL A 61 -13.97 -1.16 -3.55
C VAL A 61 -13.69 0.27 -4.02
N MET A 62 -12.41 0.64 -4.13
CA MET A 62 -12.00 1.97 -4.57
C MET A 62 -12.54 2.34 -5.95
N ASN A 63 -12.82 1.34 -6.81
CA ASN A 63 -13.40 1.55 -8.14
C ASN A 63 -14.85 2.05 -8.12
N GLU A 64 -15.60 1.69 -7.07
CA GLU A 64 -17.03 2.01 -6.90
C GLU A 64 -17.22 3.09 -5.83
N TYR A 65 -16.14 3.73 -5.40
CA TYR A 65 -16.20 4.76 -4.38
C TYR A 65 -16.50 6.12 -5.03
N GLU A 66 -17.71 6.61 -4.81
CA GLU A 66 -18.23 7.85 -5.43
C GLU A 66 -18.27 9.05 -4.48
N GLU A 67 -17.99 8.86 -3.17
CA GLU A 67 -18.02 9.96 -2.21
C GLU A 67 -16.80 10.89 -2.31
N SER A 68 -17.00 12.20 -2.18
CA SER A 68 -15.90 13.13 -2.01
C SER A 68 -15.24 12.94 -0.64
N PHE A 69 -13.90 12.94 -0.62
CA PHE A 69 -13.15 12.99 0.63
C PHE A 69 -13.21 14.41 1.19
N PRO A 70 -13.63 14.62 2.45
CA PRO A 70 -13.62 15.95 3.07
C PRO A 70 -12.21 16.56 3.10
N ASP A 71 -11.20 15.70 3.16
CA ASP A 71 -9.78 16.05 3.06
C ASP A 71 -9.15 15.24 1.92
N MET A 72 -9.08 15.86 0.74
CA MET A 72 -8.47 15.26 -0.44
C MET A 72 -6.95 15.08 -0.30
N ASP A 73 -6.28 15.90 0.51
CA ASP A 73 -4.84 15.77 0.75
C ASP A 73 -4.56 14.50 1.56
N ALA A 74 -5.34 14.26 2.61
CA ALA A 74 -5.28 13.01 3.37
C ALA A 74 -5.58 11.77 2.51
N TRP A 75 -6.52 11.88 1.55
CA TRP A 75 -6.78 10.81 0.59
C TRP A 75 -5.59 10.55 -0.35
N HIS A 76 -5.03 11.60 -0.94
CA HIS A 76 -3.85 11.52 -1.79
C HIS A 76 -2.64 10.95 -1.05
N GLN A 77 -2.49 11.27 0.23
CA GLN A 77 -1.47 10.69 1.10
C GLN A 77 -1.70 9.17 1.28
N GLN A 78 -2.93 8.73 1.54
CA GLN A 78 -3.25 7.29 1.66
C GLN A 78 -2.93 6.53 0.37
N VAL A 79 -3.26 7.09 -0.79
CA VAL A 79 -2.93 6.47 -2.09
C VAL A 79 -1.42 6.48 -2.34
N SER A 80 -0.71 7.54 -1.95
CA SER A 80 0.75 7.60 -2.04
C SER A 80 1.40 6.47 -1.22
N VAL A 81 0.94 6.26 0.02
CA VAL A 81 1.42 5.18 0.90
C VAL A 81 1.09 3.81 0.33
N MET A 82 -0.08 3.61 -0.28
CA MET A 82 -0.41 2.36 -0.99
C MET A 82 0.64 2.03 -2.05
N TRP A 83 1.00 2.99 -2.90
CA TRP A 83 1.98 2.77 -3.97
C TRP A 83 3.38 2.48 -3.46
N LEU A 84 3.83 3.21 -2.43
CA LEU A 84 5.10 2.92 -1.77
C LEU A 84 5.10 1.50 -1.19
N PHE A 85 4.01 1.09 -0.54
CA PHE A 85 3.90 -0.24 0.04
C PHE A 85 3.90 -1.33 -1.03
N ASP A 86 3.17 -1.14 -2.14
CA ASP A 86 3.15 -2.07 -3.27
C ASP A 86 4.52 -2.18 -3.95
N ASP A 87 5.27 -1.09 -4.07
CA ASP A 87 6.67 -1.13 -4.54
C ASP A 87 7.56 -1.92 -3.57
N LEU A 88 7.44 -1.66 -2.27
CA LEU A 88 8.23 -2.34 -1.26
C LEU A 88 8.02 -3.86 -1.29
N ILE A 89 6.77 -4.31 -1.44
CA ILE A 89 6.42 -5.74 -1.53
C ILE A 89 6.45 -6.28 -2.96
N ALA A 90 6.73 -5.47 -3.99
CA ALA A 90 6.64 -5.83 -5.40
C ALA A 90 5.29 -6.47 -5.77
N ASN A 91 4.20 -5.76 -5.48
CA ASN A 91 2.84 -6.16 -5.84
C ASN A 91 2.53 -5.86 -7.31
N ILE A 92 2.41 -6.89 -8.13
CA ILE A 92 2.12 -6.76 -9.56
C ILE A 92 0.63 -6.78 -9.89
N ASP A 93 -0.23 -6.96 -8.88
CA ASP A 93 -1.65 -7.27 -9.04
C ASP A 93 -2.54 -6.28 -8.27
N ARG A 94 -1.99 -5.14 -7.85
CA ARG A 94 -2.83 -4.06 -7.32
C ARG A 94 -3.72 -3.58 -8.45
N HIS A 95 -5.03 -3.60 -8.19
CA HIS A 95 -6.06 -2.93 -8.97
C HIS A 95 -7.12 -2.34 -8.04
N LEU A 96 -7.97 -1.46 -8.55
CA LEU A 96 -8.95 -0.73 -7.75
C LEU A 96 -9.91 -1.65 -6.97
N ASN A 97 -10.19 -2.85 -7.50
CA ASN A 97 -10.98 -3.87 -6.78
C ASN A 97 -10.22 -4.60 -5.65
N ASN A 98 -8.89 -4.44 -5.57
CA ASN A 98 -8.06 -4.98 -4.48
C ASN A 98 -7.74 -3.90 -3.42
N ALA A 99 -8.32 -2.71 -3.55
CA ALA A 99 -8.23 -1.66 -2.55
C ALA A 99 -9.65 -1.33 -2.08
N MET A 100 -9.89 -1.44 -0.78
CA MET A 100 -11.19 -1.17 -0.16
C MET A 100 -11.16 0.17 0.55
N VAL A 101 -12.23 0.95 0.45
CA VAL A 101 -12.47 2.12 1.30
C VAL A 101 -13.40 1.69 2.43
N SER A 102 -12.86 1.63 3.65
CA SER A 102 -13.64 1.29 4.85
C SER A 102 -14.63 2.40 5.22
N PRO A 103 -15.65 2.13 6.08
CA PRO A 103 -16.57 3.16 6.55
C PRO A 103 -15.89 4.36 7.23
N GLY A 104 -14.72 4.13 7.86
CA GLY A 104 -13.90 5.19 8.44
C GLY A 104 -13.03 5.93 7.42
N LYS A 105 -13.32 5.80 6.11
CA LYS A 105 -12.59 6.42 5.00
C LYS A 105 -11.09 6.09 4.96
N ARG A 106 -10.73 4.93 5.51
CA ARG A 106 -9.37 4.37 5.42
C ARG A 106 -9.25 3.43 4.23
N LEU A 107 -8.17 3.58 3.49
CA LEU A 107 -7.76 2.66 2.43
C LEU A 107 -7.22 1.36 3.04
N MET A 108 -7.79 0.24 2.61
CA MET A 108 -7.46 -1.10 3.07
C MET A 108 -7.02 -1.96 1.89
N LEU A 109 -5.82 -2.56 1.98
CA LEU A 109 -5.16 -3.26 0.90
C LEU A 109 -5.36 -4.77 1.03
N ILE A 110 -6.27 -5.31 0.24
CA ILE A 110 -6.56 -6.75 0.18
C ILE A 110 -5.81 -7.42 -0.98
N ASP A 111 -5.89 -8.74 -1.03
CA ASP A 111 -5.35 -9.60 -2.11
C ASP A 111 -3.86 -9.35 -2.43
N ASN A 112 -3.01 -9.47 -1.41
CA ASN A 112 -1.56 -9.28 -1.53
C ASN A 112 -0.82 -10.59 -1.85
N SER A 113 -1.49 -11.59 -2.42
CA SER A 113 -0.92 -12.93 -2.64
C SER A 113 0.13 -12.97 -3.75
N LYS A 114 0.06 -12.07 -4.73
CA LYS A 114 1.00 -11.97 -5.87
C LYS A 114 2.14 -10.97 -5.65
N THR A 115 2.73 -11.01 -4.46
CA THR A 115 3.80 -10.11 -4.00
C THR A 115 5.11 -10.88 -3.75
N PHE A 116 6.15 -10.18 -3.27
CA PHE A 116 7.49 -10.68 -2.93
C PHE A 116 8.17 -11.45 -4.07
N ARG A 117 8.02 -10.94 -5.30
CA ARG A 117 8.63 -11.52 -6.51
C ARG A 117 10.09 -11.09 -6.67
N ILE A 118 10.78 -11.71 -7.62
CA ILE A 118 12.12 -11.28 -8.04
C ILE A 118 11.97 -10.01 -8.89
N GLN A 119 11.74 -8.89 -8.23
CA GLN A 119 11.67 -7.56 -8.83
C GLN A 119 12.76 -6.69 -8.19
N LYS A 120 13.71 -6.23 -9.00
CA LYS A 120 14.85 -5.42 -8.53
C LYS A 120 14.59 -3.91 -8.57
N THR A 121 13.63 -3.47 -9.37
CA THR A 121 13.25 -2.07 -9.52
C THR A 121 11.96 -1.78 -8.77
N LEU A 122 11.60 -0.50 -8.69
CA LEU A 122 10.24 -0.11 -8.34
C LEU A 122 9.30 -0.45 -9.52
N LEU A 123 8.03 -0.70 -9.22
CA LEU A 123 6.96 -0.94 -10.20
C LEU A 123 6.30 0.37 -10.60
N ASN A 124 6.19 1.31 -9.66
CA ASN A 124 5.51 2.59 -9.87
C ASN A 124 6.48 3.77 -9.99
N ASP A 125 7.80 3.54 -9.83
CA ASP A 125 8.91 4.51 -9.87
C ASP A 125 8.80 5.72 -8.92
N LEU A 126 7.66 5.88 -8.22
CA LEU A 126 7.31 6.96 -7.29
C LEU A 126 7.74 8.34 -7.81
N ASN A 127 7.57 8.57 -9.13
CA ASN A 127 8.31 9.57 -9.90
C ASN A 127 7.86 11.03 -9.68
N GLY A 128 7.12 11.35 -8.61
CA GLY A 128 6.84 12.73 -8.16
C GLY A 128 5.99 13.57 -9.11
N VAL A 129 5.73 13.08 -10.33
CA VAL A 129 4.78 13.66 -11.29
C VAL A 129 3.54 12.79 -11.28
N GLY A 130 2.75 12.89 -10.21
CA GLY A 130 1.46 12.21 -10.12
C GLY A 130 1.55 10.70 -10.08
N THR A 131 1.70 10.10 -8.89
CA THR A 131 1.22 8.72 -8.69
C THR A 131 -0.28 8.67 -8.37
N GLY A 132 -1.07 9.62 -8.89
CA GLY A 132 -2.52 9.51 -8.90
C GLY A 132 -2.92 8.26 -9.66
N THR A 133 -3.31 7.20 -8.94
CA THR A 133 -3.70 5.90 -9.53
C THR A 133 -2.81 5.43 -10.70
N HIS A 134 -1.52 5.76 -10.65
CA HIS A 134 -0.62 5.73 -11.80
C HIS A 134 0.22 4.45 -11.88
N ALA A 135 -0.10 3.45 -11.06
CA ALA A 135 0.26 2.11 -11.50
C ALA A 135 -0.51 1.85 -12.79
N ARG A 136 0.16 1.34 -13.81
CA ARG A 136 -0.55 0.59 -14.87
C ARG A 136 -1.28 -0.54 -14.16
N PHE A 137 -2.52 -0.30 -13.77
CA PHE A 137 -3.39 -1.35 -13.31
C PHE A 137 -3.45 -2.35 -14.45
N TRP A 138 -3.07 -3.59 -14.17
CA TRP A 138 -3.10 -4.62 -15.19
C TRP A 138 -4.52 -4.72 -15.76
N GLY A 139 -4.69 -4.39 -17.03
CA GLY A 139 -5.99 -4.40 -17.70
C GLY A 139 -6.84 -3.13 -17.56
N VAL A 140 -6.31 -2.02 -17.06
CA VAL A 140 -6.95 -0.69 -17.16
C VAL A 140 -6.27 0.10 -18.27
N GLU A 141 -7.08 0.66 -19.16
CA GLU A 141 -6.60 1.53 -20.23
C GLU A 141 -5.91 2.76 -19.65
N TYR A 142 -4.81 3.17 -20.27
CA TYR A 142 -4.08 4.35 -19.85
C TYR A 142 -4.91 5.60 -20.17
N ASP A 143 -5.32 6.32 -19.13
CA ASP A 143 -5.98 7.62 -19.26
C ASP A 143 -4.94 8.73 -19.13
N ALA A 144 -4.67 9.42 -20.24
CA ALA A 144 -3.70 10.51 -20.31
C ALA A 144 -4.19 11.78 -19.59
N ASP A 145 -5.51 11.93 -19.44
CA ASP A 145 -6.17 13.12 -18.90
C ASP A 145 -6.48 13.00 -17.40
N ARG A 146 -6.14 11.85 -16.80
CA ARG A 146 -6.37 11.59 -15.38
C ARG A 146 -5.61 12.57 -14.50
N GLU A 147 -6.33 13.17 -13.54
CA GLU A 147 -5.77 14.14 -12.59
C GLU A 147 -4.57 13.54 -11.83
N ARG A 148 -3.48 14.32 -11.82
CA ARG A 148 -2.22 13.97 -11.16
C ARG A 148 -2.06 14.82 -9.92
N TYR A 149 -1.69 14.19 -8.81
CA TYR A 149 -1.39 14.88 -7.57
C TYR A 149 -0.02 14.49 -7.03
N ASP A 150 0.63 15.45 -6.37
CA ASP A 150 1.97 15.25 -5.83
C ASP A 150 1.98 14.17 -4.75
N THR A 151 2.84 13.18 -4.96
CA THR A 151 3.08 12.10 -3.99
C THR A 151 3.72 12.68 -2.75
N HIS A 152 3.18 12.37 -1.59
CA HIS A 152 3.75 12.76 -0.30
C HIS A 152 3.36 11.75 0.78
N TYR A 153 4.11 11.73 1.89
CA TYR A 153 4.03 10.70 2.92
C TYR A 153 4.02 11.30 4.32
N PRO A 154 3.41 10.62 5.31
CA PRO A 154 3.53 11.02 6.70
C PRO A 154 5.00 11.08 7.13
N PRO A 155 5.45 12.14 7.84
CA PRO A 155 6.82 12.23 8.36
C PRO A 155 7.22 11.02 9.20
N GLU A 156 6.30 10.49 10.00
CA GLU A 156 6.50 9.33 10.86
C GLU A 156 6.76 8.06 10.05
N LEU A 157 6.14 7.93 8.87
CA LEU A 157 6.42 6.82 7.96
C LEU A 157 7.82 6.96 7.37
N ILE A 158 8.22 8.15 6.94
CA ILE A 158 9.58 8.37 6.41
C ILE A 158 10.63 8.06 7.47
N GLU A 159 10.44 8.53 8.71
CA GLU A 159 11.31 8.18 9.83
C GLU A 159 11.36 6.67 10.08
N ARG A 160 10.20 6.00 10.06
CA ARG A 160 10.12 4.55 10.20
C ARG A 160 10.88 3.82 9.10
N LEU A 161 10.77 4.26 7.85
CA LEU A 161 11.49 3.69 6.70
C LEU A 161 13.01 3.88 6.81
N ARG A 162 13.47 4.99 7.41
CA ARG A 162 14.92 5.24 7.61
C ARG A 162 15.50 4.44 8.78
N THR A 163 14.69 4.12 9.77
CA THR A 163 15.15 3.49 11.03
C THR A 163 15.00 1.98 11.06
N ILE A 164 14.11 1.41 10.24
CA ILE A 164 13.90 -0.03 10.14
C ILE A 164 15.17 -0.73 9.64
N SER A 165 15.65 -1.75 10.38
CA SER A 165 16.85 -2.48 9.99
C SER A 165 16.54 -3.60 8.99
N LYS A 166 17.56 -4.04 8.23
CA LYS A 166 17.48 -5.26 7.41
C LYS A 166 17.09 -6.49 8.25
N ASP A 167 17.51 -6.52 9.52
CA ASP A 167 17.17 -7.61 10.43
C ASP A 167 15.72 -7.57 10.92
N ASP A 168 15.11 -6.39 11.07
CA ASP A 168 13.68 -6.25 11.39
C ASP A 168 12.82 -6.78 10.23
N ILE A 169 13.12 -6.37 9.00
CA ILE A 169 12.47 -6.86 7.78
C ILE A 169 12.64 -8.38 7.70
N LYS A 170 13.86 -8.88 7.90
CA LYS A 170 14.15 -10.32 7.90
C LYS A 170 13.35 -11.05 8.96
N LYS A 171 13.25 -10.51 10.19
CA LYS A 171 12.49 -11.11 11.31
C LYS A 171 11.01 -11.18 11.01
N ALA A 172 10.43 -10.13 10.42
CA ALA A 172 9.03 -10.09 10.01
C ALA A 172 8.71 -11.12 8.91
N LEU A 173 9.61 -11.26 7.93
CA LEU A 173 9.33 -12.02 6.71
C LEU A 173 9.84 -13.47 6.71
N LYS A 174 10.84 -13.83 7.53
CA LYS A 174 11.55 -15.15 7.44
C LYS A 174 10.67 -16.40 7.52
N LYS A 175 9.46 -16.30 8.07
CA LYS A 175 8.52 -17.42 8.17
C LYS A 175 7.73 -17.67 6.86
N PHE A 176 7.73 -16.69 5.96
CA PHE A 176 6.80 -16.63 4.82
C PHE A 176 7.47 -16.33 3.48
N VAL A 177 8.58 -15.57 3.49
CA VAL A 177 9.35 -15.19 2.30
C VAL A 177 10.80 -15.66 2.47
N TRP A 178 11.33 -16.34 1.46
CA TRP A 178 12.63 -17.02 1.53
C TRP A 178 13.69 -16.43 0.59
N GLY A 179 14.95 -16.72 0.92
CA GLY A 179 16.10 -16.49 0.06
C GLY A 179 16.19 -15.05 -0.47
N ARG A 180 16.48 -14.94 -1.77
CA ARG A 180 16.68 -13.68 -2.47
C ARG A 180 15.46 -12.76 -2.43
N ASN A 181 14.24 -13.29 -2.51
CA ASN A 181 13.01 -12.48 -2.53
C ASN A 181 12.85 -11.62 -1.27
N ARG A 182 13.30 -12.13 -0.12
CA ARG A 182 13.31 -11.39 1.13
C ARG A 182 14.35 -10.27 1.13
N GLY A 183 15.56 -10.54 0.63
CA GLY A 183 16.62 -9.53 0.52
C GLY A 183 16.22 -8.36 -0.36
N LEU A 184 15.50 -8.64 -1.45
CA LEU A 184 15.01 -7.60 -2.37
C LEU A 184 14.03 -6.60 -1.72
N VAL A 185 13.41 -6.94 -0.58
CA VAL A 185 12.59 -5.95 0.15
C VAL A 185 13.46 -4.83 0.72
N SER A 186 14.64 -5.18 1.24
CA SER A 186 15.62 -4.19 1.70
C SER A 186 16.23 -3.42 0.55
N ASP A 187 16.54 -4.08 -0.58
CA ASP A 187 17.06 -3.39 -1.76
C ASP A 187 16.03 -2.38 -2.32
N ARG A 188 14.74 -2.73 -2.34
CA ARG A 188 13.68 -1.79 -2.75
C ARG A 188 13.44 -0.68 -1.72
N LEU A 189 13.61 -0.95 -0.43
CA LEU A 189 13.58 0.10 0.59
C LEU A 189 14.67 1.16 0.33
N GLU A 190 15.89 0.74 -0.03
CA GLU A 190 16.98 1.66 -0.39
C GLU A 190 16.60 2.52 -1.61
N LEU A 191 15.97 1.93 -2.64
CA LEU A 191 15.47 2.68 -3.80
C LEU A 191 14.36 3.68 -3.43
N ILE A 192 13.42 3.27 -2.56
CA ILE A 192 12.35 4.14 -2.06
C ILE A 192 12.93 5.32 -1.28
N LEU A 193 13.92 5.08 -0.41
CA LEU A 193 14.58 6.13 0.35
C LEU A 193 15.35 7.10 -0.55
N ALA A 194 16.12 6.59 -1.51
CA ALA A 194 16.80 7.42 -2.50
C ALA A 194 15.82 8.29 -3.29
N ARG A 195 14.61 7.78 -3.54
CA ARG A 195 13.55 8.54 -4.20
C ARG A 195 12.93 9.60 -3.29
N ILE A 196 12.66 9.27 -2.04
CA ILE A 196 12.19 10.25 -1.04
C ILE A 196 13.22 11.38 -0.89
N ASP A 197 14.51 11.04 -0.87
CA ASP A 197 15.60 12.02 -0.78
C ASP A 197 15.63 12.94 -2.01
N SER A 198 15.42 12.41 -3.22
CA SER A 198 15.38 13.23 -4.44
C SER A 198 14.15 14.14 -4.54
N MET A 199 13.06 13.80 -3.86
CA MET A 199 11.87 14.66 -3.74
C MET A 199 12.07 15.81 -2.75
N GLY A 200 13.01 15.70 -1.81
CA GLY A 200 13.26 16.72 -0.80
C GLY A 200 12.02 17.03 0.05
N GLN A 201 11.70 18.32 0.22
CA GLN A 201 10.55 18.77 1.01
C GLN A 201 9.20 18.33 0.42
N ALA A 202 9.13 18.08 -0.89
CA ALA A 202 7.89 17.63 -1.52
C ALA A 202 7.41 16.27 -0.97
N ALA A 203 8.31 15.44 -0.44
CA ALA A 203 7.96 14.14 0.13
C ALA A 203 7.13 14.20 1.43
N TYR A 204 7.14 15.32 2.17
CA TYR A 204 6.51 15.44 3.50
C TYR A 204 5.18 16.23 3.50
N ARG A 205 4.97 17.00 2.42
CA ARG A 205 4.03 18.10 2.18
C ARG A 205 3.28 18.76 3.36
N ARG A 206 3.66 20.02 3.63
CA ARG A 206 2.81 21.20 3.98
C ARG A 206 3.55 22.51 3.65
N GLU A 207 3.11 23.22 2.60
CA GLU A 207 2.91 24.67 2.62
C GLU A 207 1.68 24.98 1.76
N THR A 208 0.75 25.72 2.35
CA THR A 208 -0.55 26.09 1.76
C THR A 208 -0.37 26.80 0.43
N ALA A 209 -1.08 26.37 -0.62
CA ALA A 209 -1.34 27.26 -1.74
C ALA A 209 -2.03 28.53 -1.18
N PRO A 210 -1.64 29.75 -1.57
CA PRO A 210 -2.40 30.93 -1.18
C PRO A 210 -3.84 30.76 -1.68
N PRO A 211 -4.85 31.22 -0.92
CA PRO A 211 -6.24 31.10 -1.35
C PRO A 211 -6.36 31.74 -2.74
N LEU A 212 -7.11 31.08 -3.62
CA LEU A 212 -7.53 31.65 -4.89
C LEU A 212 -8.04 33.06 -4.60
N GLY A 213 -7.29 34.07 -5.08
CA GLY A 213 -7.68 35.47 -4.96
C GLY A 213 -9.09 35.65 -5.51
N PRO A 214 -9.84 36.65 -5.02
CA PRO A 214 -11.23 36.84 -5.45
C PRO A 214 -11.30 36.92 -6.98
N PRO A 215 -12.38 36.39 -7.60
CA PRO A 215 -12.51 36.39 -9.04
C PRO A 215 -12.31 37.80 -9.57
N ARG A 216 -11.44 37.95 -10.57
CA ARG A 216 -11.25 39.22 -11.27
C ARG A 216 -12.62 39.71 -11.71
N SER A 217 -13.04 40.86 -11.17
CA SER A 217 -14.21 41.58 -11.62
C SER A 217 -14.04 41.86 -13.11
N ALA A 218 -14.97 41.36 -13.92
CA ALA A 218 -15.08 41.73 -15.32
C ALA A 218 -15.38 43.23 -15.42
N HIS A 219 -14.48 43.94 -16.10
CA HIS A 219 -14.75 45.26 -16.70
C HIS A 219 -14.68 45.09 -18.21
#